data_AF-A0A1S7FWN2-F1
#
_entry.id   AF-A0A1S7FWN2-F1
#
_cell.length_a   1.000
_cell.length_b   1.000
_cell.length_c   1.000
_cell.angle_alpha   90.00
_cell.angle_beta   90.00
_cell.angle_gamma   90.00
#
_symmetry.space_group_name_H-M   'P 1'
#
loop_
_entity.id
_entity.type
_entity.pdbx_description
1 polymer ?
#
loop_
_entity_poly.entity_id
_entity_poly.type
_entity_poly.pdbx_seq_one_letter_code
_entity_poly.pdbx_strand_id
1 'polypeptide(L)'
;MAQDTHINVTINFTKWGGRIHDLRIPKHQPVKALLLNLVETLKLAQPNMSHCAIKVANKELLLTDDDKLTDFQITDGDIIEIL
;
A
#
# COMPACT_ATOMS: atom_id res chain seq x y z
N MET A 1 -2.39 -25.17 7.37
CA MET A 1 -1.50 -24.09 7.83
C MET A 1 -2.11 -22.80 7.32
N ALA A 2 -2.68 -21.97 8.19
CA ALA A 2 -3.36 -20.76 7.77
C ALA A 2 -2.33 -19.83 7.10
N GLN A 3 -2.43 -19.69 5.79
CA GLN A 3 -1.54 -18.86 5.01
C GLN A 3 -1.78 -17.42 5.48
N ASP A 4 -0.82 -16.88 6.23
CA ASP A 4 -0.80 -15.48 6.60
C ASP A 4 -0.53 -14.66 5.34
N THR A 5 -1.55 -14.51 4.48
CA THR A 5 -1.45 -13.86 3.17
C THR A 5 -1.68 -12.37 3.25
N HIS A 6 -2.09 -11.88 4.42
CA HIS A 6 -2.50 -10.49 4.67
C HIS A 6 -1.79 -9.92 5.89
N ILE A 7 -1.40 -8.66 5.80
CA ILE A 7 -0.75 -7.87 6.84
C ILE A 7 -1.62 -6.67 7.20
N ASN A 8 -1.59 -6.24 8.45
CA ASN A 8 -2.26 -5.02 8.90
C ASN A 8 -1.29 -3.85 8.84
N VAL A 9 -1.58 -2.85 8.00
CA VAL A 9 -0.70 -1.71 7.78
C VAL A 9 -1.50 -0.42 7.87
N THR A 10 -0.80 0.67 8.18
CA THR A 10 -1.38 2.01 8.20
C THR A 10 -1.05 2.69 6.87
N ILE A 11 -2.06 3.03 6.08
CA ILE A 11 -1.87 3.68 4.77
C ILE A 11 -2.25 5.15 4.86
N ASN A 12 -1.31 6.00 4.49
CA ASN A 12 -1.44 7.45 4.49
C ASN A 12 -1.74 7.95 3.06
N PHE A 13 -3.01 8.30 2.81
CA PHE A 13 -3.47 8.86 1.53
C PHE A 13 -3.49 10.40 1.52
N THR A 14 -2.88 11.08 2.50
CA THR A 14 -2.94 12.55 2.58
C THR A 14 -2.41 13.25 1.34
N LYS A 15 -1.38 12.69 0.69
CA LYS A 15 -0.85 13.16 -0.60
C LYS A 15 -1.86 13.14 -1.74
N TRP A 16 -2.81 12.21 -1.68
CA TRP A 16 -3.90 12.07 -2.65
C TRP A 16 -5.19 12.77 -2.17
N GLY A 17 -5.11 13.64 -1.16
CA GLY A 17 -6.25 14.33 -0.58
C GLY A 17 -7.14 13.46 0.32
N GLY A 18 -6.70 12.23 0.60
CA GLY A 18 -7.37 11.30 1.51
C GLY A 18 -6.95 11.46 2.97
N ARG A 19 -7.36 10.51 3.81
CA ARG A 19 -6.96 10.42 5.22
C ARG A 19 -6.06 9.20 5.44
N ILE A 20 -5.55 9.07 6.66
CA ILE A 20 -4.83 7.89 7.10
C ILE A 20 -5.84 6.79 7.46
N HIS A 21 -5.59 5.57 7.00
CA HIS A 21 -6.46 4.41 7.24
C HIS A 21 -5.65 3.17 7.60
N ASP A 22 -6.05 2.49 8.67
CA ASP A 22 -5.54 1.16 9.02
C ASP A 22 -6.28 0.11 8.19
N LEU A 23 -5.54 -0.60 7.34
CA LEU A 23 -6.09 -1.53 6.36
C LEU A 23 -5.35 -2.86 6.40
N ARG A 24 -6.12 -3.93 6.19
CA ARG A 24 -5.58 -5.28 6.02
C ARG A 24 -5.39 -5.56 4.54
N ILE A 25 -4.14 -5.72 4.12
CA ILE A 25 -3.78 -5.84 2.71
C ILE A 25 -3.06 -7.15 2.43
N PRO A 26 -3.23 -7.76 1.25
CA PRO A 26 -2.50 -8.97 0.91
C PRO A 26 -1.05 -8.64 0.54
N LYS A 27 -0.08 -9.39 1.09
CA LYS A 27 1.36 -9.14 0.88
C LYS A 27 1.91 -9.71 -0.44
N HIS A 28 1.17 -10.61 -1.09
CA HIS A 28 1.64 -11.33 -2.28
C HIS A 28 1.41 -10.59 -3.61
N GLN A 29 0.76 -9.43 -3.59
CA GLN A 29 0.43 -8.67 -4.79
C GLN A 29 1.41 -7.50 -5.01
N PRO A 30 1.58 -7.04 -6.26
CA PRO A 30 2.37 -5.86 -6.55
C PRO A 30 1.67 -4.59 -6.03
N VAL A 31 2.45 -3.54 -5.80
CA VAL A 31 1.97 -2.24 -5.32
C VAL A 31 0.85 -1.67 -6.20
N LYS A 32 0.95 -1.81 -7.53
CA LYS A 32 -0.11 -1.35 -8.44
C LYS A 32 -1.46 -2.00 -8.17
N ALA A 33 -1.48 -3.32 -8.03
CA ALA A 33 -2.70 -4.08 -7.77
C ALA A 33 -3.27 -3.72 -6.38
N LEU A 34 -2.39 -3.52 -5.40
CA LEU A 34 -2.79 -3.02 -4.10
C LEU A 34 -3.50 -1.67 -4.21
N LEU A 35 -2.87 -0.69 -4.86
CA LEU A 35 -3.42 0.66 -4.97
C LEU A 35 -4.73 0.69 -5.74
N LEU A 36 -4.85 -0.12 -6.79
CA LEU A 36 -6.12 -0.28 -7.53
C LEU A 36 -7.25 -0.73 -6.60
N ASN A 37 -7.02 -1.79 -5.81
CA ASN A 37 -8.00 -2.29 -4.84
C ASN A 37 -8.36 -1.23 -3.79
N LEU A 38 -7.36 -0.50 -3.30
CA LEU A 38 -7.56 0.55 -2.29
C LEU A 38 -8.38 1.73 -2.84
N VAL A 39 -8.06 2.19 -4.06
CA VAL A 39 -8.77 3.29 -4.71
C VAL A 39 -10.22 2.91 -5.01
N GLU A 40 -10.45 1.67 -5.47
CA GLU A 40 -11.81 1.17 -5.71
C GLU A 40 -12.60 1.04 -4.40
N THR A 41 -11.99 0.49 -3.35
CA THR A 41 -12.62 0.28 -2.03
C THR A 41 -12.94 1.59 -1.33
N LEU A 42 -11.99 2.53 -1.32
CA LEU A 42 -12.11 3.82 -0.65
C LEU A 42 -12.80 4.88 -1.54
N LYS A 43 -13.13 4.55 -2.79
CA LYS A 43 -13.68 5.46 -3.80
C LYS A 43 -12.87 6.76 -3.89
N LEU A 44 -11.55 6.65 -3.84
CA LEU A 44 -10.66 7.80 -3.97
C LEU A 44 -10.81 8.38 -5.38
N ALA A 45 -10.90 9.71 -5.49
CA ALA A 45 -10.98 10.37 -6.78
C ALA A 45 -9.71 10.04 -7.57
N GLN A 46 -9.88 9.28 -8.67
CA GLN A 46 -8.82 8.66 -9.48
C GLN A 46 -7.50 9.44 -9.44
N PRO A 47 -6.60 9.08 -8.51
CA PRO A 47 -5.27 9.65 -8.48
C PRO A 47 -4.55 9.13 -9.71
N ASN A 48 -3.59 9.90 -10.23
CA ASN A 48 -2.96 9.61 -11.50
C ASN A 48 -2.19 8.27 -11.43
N MET A 49 -2.87 7.15 -11.75
CA MET A 49 -2.38 5.77 -11.66
C MET A 49 -1.24 5.45 -12.65
N SER A 50 -0.80 6.44 -13.43
CA SER A 50 0.33 6.32 -14.34
C SER A 50 1.64 6.04 -13.60
N HIS A 51 1.81 6.56 -12.38
CA HIS A 51 3.01 6.36 -11.56
C HIS A 51 2.60 6.11 -10.11
N CYS A 52 2.39 4.85 -9.78
CA CYS A 52 2.05 4.43 -8.44
C CYS A 52 3.33 4.12 -7.67
N ALA A 53 3.71 5.00 -6.74
CA ALA A 53 4.83 4.77 -5.83
C ALA A 53 4.35 4.87 -4.39
N ILE A 54 4.88 3.98 -3.54
CA ILE A 54 4.63 3.99 -2.10
C ILE A 54 5.94 4.08 -1.35
N LYS A 55 5.94 4.83 -0.25
CA LYS A 55 7.05 4.92 0.67
C LYS A 55 6.67 4.24 1.97
N VAL A 56 7.51 3.36 2.47
CA VAL A 56 7.36 2.77 3.79
C VAL A 56 8.09 3.66 4.77
N ALA A 57 7.37 4.50 5.51
CA ALA A 57 7.95 5.54 6.36
C ALA A 57 8.88 4.94 7.43
N ASN A 58 8.49 3.82 8.04
CA ASN A 58 9.27 3.15 9.09
C ASN A 58 10.59 2.53 8.60
N LYS A 59 10.67 2.16 7.32
CA LYS A 59 11.83 1.44 6.75
C LYS A 59 12.60 2.28 5.73
N GLU A 60 12.12 3.50 5.46
CA GLU A 60 12.64 4.39 4.42
C GLU A 60 12.73 3.73 3.03
N LEU A 61 11.90 2.71 2.79
CA LEU A 61 11.85 1.97 1.53
C LEU A 61 10.90 2.66 0.56
N LEU A 62 11.31 2.73 -0.70
CA LEU A 62 10.48 3.22 -1.80
C LEU A 62 10.16 2.03 -2.70
N LEU A 63 8.88 1.74 -2.88
CA LEU A 63 8.40 0.72 -3.79
C LEU A 63 7.65 1.39 -4.94
N THR A 64 7.89 0.89 -6.14
CA THR A 64 7.24 1.30 -7.38
C THR A 64 6.13 0.34 -7.77
N ASP A 65 5.47 0.56 -8.90
CA ASP A 65 4.24 -0.13 -9.24
C ASP A 65 4.40 -1.65 -9.49
N ASP A 66 5.58 -2.09 -9.94
CA ASP A 66 5.91 -3.51 -10.19
C ASP A 66 6.44 -4.24 -8.95
N ASP A 67 6.86 -3.50 -7.92
CA ASP A 67 7.44 -4.06 -6.71
C ASP A 67 6.41 -4.85 -5.89
N LYS A 68 6.85 -5.96 -5.29
CA LYS A 68 6.01 -6.82 -4.43
C LYS A 68 6.32 -6.58 -2.98
N LEU A 69 5.29 -6.36 -2.15
CA LEU A 69 5.44 -6.14 -0.70
C LEU A 69 6.21 -7.29 0.00
N THR A 70 6.09 -8.52 -0.49
CA THR A 70 6.83 -9.68 0.04
C THR A 70 8.34 -9.58 -0.10
N ASP A 71 8.85 -8.89 -1.12
CA ASP A 71 10.30 -8.76 -1.34
C ASP A 71 10.95 -7.82 -0.31
N PHE A 72 10.17 -6.81 0.12
CA PHE A 72 10.60 -5.74 1.01
C PHE A 72 10.32 -6.01 2.50
N GLN A 73 9.98 -7.25 2.86
CA GLN A 73 9.67 -7.66 4.25
C GLN A 73 8.68 -6.72 4.95
N ILE A 74 7.63 -6.27 4.25
CA ILE A 74 6.56 -5.45 4.87
C ILE A 74 5.79 -6.32 5.87
N THR A 75 5.59 -5.80 7.06
CA THR A 75 5.03 -6.50 8.21
C THR A 75 3.89 -5.72 8.85
N ASP A 76 3.18 -6.35 9.77
CA ASP A 76 2.15 -5.69 10.55
C ASP A 76 2.67 -4.45 11.30
N GLY A 77 1.92 -3.36 11.24
CA GLY A 77 2.26 -2.07 11.85
C GLY A 77 3.15 -1.17 11.00
N ASP A 78 3.53 -1.57 9.79
CA ASP A 78 4.22 -0.69 8.85
C ASP A 78 3.32 0.47 8.40
N ILE A 79 3.94 1.64 8.22
CA ILE A 79 3.29 2.86 7.74
C ILE A 79 3.65 3.06 6.28
N ILE A 80 2.65 3.00 5.41
CA ILE A 80 2.78 3.18 3.97
C ILE A 80 2.24 4.55 3.58
N GLU A 81 3.10 5.40 3.05
CA GLU A 81 2.75 6.70 2.50
C GLU A 81 2.63 6.60 0.98
N ILE A 82 1.48 7.00 0.45
CA ILE A 82 1.30 7.06 -1.00
C ILE A 82 1.94 8.36 -1.51
N LEU A 83 2.69 8.28 -2.62
CA LEU A 83 3.38 9.44 -3.21
C LEU A 83 2.62 10.10 -4.35
#